data_AF-A0A7V6ZJH3-F1
#
_entry.id   AF-A0A7V6ZJH3-F1
#
_cell.length_a   1.000
_cell.length_b   1.000
_cell.length_c   1.000
_cell.angle_alpha   90.00
_cell.angle_beta   90.00
_cell.angle_gamma   90.00
#
_symmetry.space_group_name_H-M   'P 1'
#
loop_
_entity.id
_entity.type
_entity.pdbx_description
1 polymer ?
#
loop_
_entity_poly.entity_id
_entity_poly.type
_entity_poly.pdbx_seq_one_letter_code
_entity_poly.pdbx_strand_id
1 'polypeptide(L)'
;MRRLAAWLVSRRGAEVALGLVLLATVRSIGEFFRLGGGAGATTTAEQAFYLEAAFAAGCAALLVLALLMLGRSGWATLVAGAALVALIAWKAGAAT
;
A
#
# COMPACT_ATOMS: atom_id res chain seq x y z
N MET A 1 -25.86 1.41 3.68
CA MET A 1 -24.96 1.37 2.50
C MET A 1 -24.69 2.74 1.88
N ARG A 2 -25.70 3.61 1.63
CA ARG A 2 -25.51 4.97 1.07
C ARG A 2 -24.47 5.84 1.79
N ARG A 3 -24.42 5.81 3.13
CA ARG A 3 -23.45 6.57 3.92
C ARG A 3 -22.00 6.11 3.70
N LEU A 4 -21.77 4.80 3.58
CA LEU A 4 -20.45 4.21 3.31
C LEU A 4 -19.98 4.54 1.89
N ALA A 5 -20.87 4.46 0.90
CA ALA A 5 -20.56 4.85 -0.48
C ALA A 5 -20.25 6.36 -0.60
N ALA A 6 -21.04 7.22 0.05
CA ALA A 6 -20.76 8.66 0.10
C ALA A 6 -19.43 8.97 0.79
N TRP A 7 -19.09 8.20 1.84
CA TRP A 7 -17.83 8.34 2.55
C TRP A 7 -16.63 7.89 1.71
N LEU A 8 -16.74 6.78 0.98
CA LEU A 8 -15.71 6.30 0.05
C LEU A 8 -15.42 7.30 -1.08
N VAL A 9 -16.43 8.03 -1.54
CA VAL A 9 -16.25 9.06 -2.58
C VAL A 9 -15.75 10.39 -1.99
N SER A 10 -15.83 10.57 -0.67
CA SER A 10 -15.38 11.79 -0.01
C SER A 10 -13.86 11.91 0.00
N ARG A 11 -13.37 13.16 -0.02
CA ARG A 11 -11.93 13.47 0.10
C ARG A 11 -11.31 12.87 1.38
N ARG A 12 -12.05 12.91 2.50
CA ARG A 12 -11.61 12.30 3.78
C ARG A 12 -11.43 10.79 3.67
N GLY A 13 -12.31 10.10 2.95
CA GLY A 13 -12.17 8.66 2.70
C GLY A 13 -10.90 8.34 1.92
N ALA A 14 -10.60 9.15 0.90
CA ALA A 14 -9.39 9.00 0.09
C ALA A 14 -8.11 9.32 0.88
N GLU A 15 -8.12 10.32 1.76
CA GLU A 15 -7.01 10.64 2.66
C GLU A 15 -6.73 9.50 3.66
N VAL A 16 -7.78 8.89 4.23
CA VAL A 16 -7.62 7.70 5.09
C VAL A 16 -7.05 6.52 4.31
N ALA A 17 -7.55 6.28 3.09
CA ALA A 17 -7.06 5.20 2.25
C ALA A 17 -5.58 5.41 1.85
N LEU A 18 -5.18 6.64 1.53
CA LEU A 18 -3.78 7.01 1.33
C LEU A 18 -2.94 6.72 2.57
N GLY A 19 -3.43 7.10 3.75
CA GLY A 19 -2.76 6.82 5.03
C GLY A 19 -2.52 5.34 5.27
N LEU A 20 -3.48 4.48 4.92
CA LEU A 20 -3.34 3.02 5.02
C LEU A 20 -2.27 2.47 4.07
N VAL A 21 -2.22 2.95 2.83
CA VAL A 21 -1.20 2.53 1.85
C VAL A 21 0.21 2.97 2.30
N LEU A 22 0.33 4.18 2.85
CA LEU A 22 1.58 4.65 3.43
C LEU A 22 2.00 3.82 4.65
N LEU A 23 1.05 3.46 5.52
CA LEU A 23 1.32 2.59 6.67
C LEU A 23 1.82 1.20 6.23
N ALA A 24 1.21 0.62 5.19
CA ALA A 24 1.67 -0.64 4.60
C ALA A 24 3.11 -0.54 4.08
N THR A 25 3.43 0.58 3.42
CA THR A 25 4.78 0.88 2.93
C THR A 25 5.80 0.90 4.08
N VAL A 26 5.53 1.69 5.13
CA VAL A 26 6.41 1.80 6.30
C VAL A 26 6.58 0.47 7.01
N ARG A 27 5.48 -0.29 7.16
CA ARG A 27 5.52 -1.62 7.76
C ARG A 27 6.40 -2.59 6.96
N SER A 28 6.29 -2.57 5.64
CA SER A 28 7.10 -3.42 4.76
C SER A 28 8.59 -3.10 4.85
N ILE A 29 8.94 -1.81 4.89
CA ILE A 29 10.31 -1.34 5.12
C ILE A 29 10.82 -1.81 6.50
N GLY A 30 10.00 -1.68 7.54
CA GLY A 30 10.35 -2.14 8.89
C GLY A 30 10.62 -3.64 8.96
N GLU A 31 9.81 -4.46 8.29
CA GLU A 31 10.02 -5.91 8.20
C GLU A 31 11.30 -6.27 7.44
N PHE A 32 11.63 -5.56 6.36
CA PHE A 32 12.89 -5.72 5.65
C PHE A 32 14.09 -5.54 6.59
N PHE A 33 14.11 -4.46 7.38
CA PHE A 33 15.19 -4.22 8.36
C PHE A 33 15.15 -5.22 9.52
N ARG A 34 13.95 -5.63 9.98
CA ARG A 34 13.79 -6.64 11.04
C ARG A 34 14.41 -7.99 10.63
N LEU A 35 14.34 -8.34 9.35
CA LEU A 35 14.96 -9.54 8.80
C LEU A 35 16.46 -9.41 8.57
N GLY A 36 17.10 -8.29 8.94
CA GLY A 36 18.53 -8.04 8.73
C GLY A 36 18.87 -7.44 7.36
N GLY A 37 17.88 -6.91 6.64
CA GLY A 37 18.10 -6.18 5.40
C GLY A 37 19.04 -4.98 5.62
N GLY A 38 20.00 -4.78 4.72
CA GLY A 38 21.00 -3.71 4.82
C GLY A 38 22.29 -4.08 5.56
N ALA A 39 22.41 -5.31 6.09
CA ALA A 39 23.61 -5.79 6.77
C ALA A 39 24.76 -6.24 5.83
N GLY A 40 24.71 -5.91 4.53
CA GLY A 40 25.73 -6.28 3.53
C GLY A 40 25.77 -7.76 3.12
N ALA A 41 24.90 -8.60 3.69
CA ALA A 41 24.69 -9.98 3.26
C ALA A 41 23.78 -10.05 2.02
N THR A 42 23.85 -11.17 1.28
CA THR A 42 22.95 -11.44 0.15
C THR A 42 21.50 -11.41 0.59
N THR A 43 20.68 -10.61 -0.10
CA THR A 43 19.25 -10.45 0.19
C THR A 43 18.52 -11.77 0.09
N THR A 44 17.81 -12.17 1.14
CA THR A 44 16.98 -13.39 1.11
C THR A 44 15.71 -13.16 0.30
N ALA A 45 15.08 -14.24 -0.19
CA ALA A 45 13.82 -14.14 -0.92
C ALA A 45 12.71 -13.43 -0.11
N GLU A 46 12.70 -13.65 1.21
CA GLU A 46 11.75 -13.00 2.11
C GLU A 46 12.03 -11.49 2.26
N GLN A 47 13.30 -11.09 2.36
CA GLN A 47 13.69 -9.68 2.35
C GLN A 47 13.34 -9.01 1.00
N ALA A 48 13.58 -9.70 -0.13
CA ALA A 48 13.24 -9.19 -1.45
C ALA A 48 11.73 -8.92 -1.57
N PHE A 49 10.89 -9.84 -1.08
CA PHE A 49 9.44 -9.64 -1.02
C PHE A 49 9.05 -8.36 -0.28
N TYR A 50 9.59 -8.12 0.92
CA TYR A 50 9.26 -6.91 1.68
C TYR A 50 9.75 -5.62 1.01
N LEU A 51 10.85 -5.67 0.26
CA LEU A 51 11.35 -4.53 -0.51
C LEU A 51 10.46 -4.25 -1.73
N GLU A 52 10.09 -5.29 -2.49
CA GLU A 52 9.18 -5.19 -3.64
C GLU A 52 7.78 -4.73 -3.20
N ALA A 53 7.27 -5.26 -2.09
CA ALA A 53 6.00 -4.85 -1.51
C ALA A 53 6.03 -3.39 -1.03
N ALA A 54 7.14 -2.92 -0.45
CA ALA A 54 7.33 -1.52 -0.10
C ALA A 54 7.31 -0.62 -1.34
N PHE A 55 8.00 -1.03 -2.41
CA PHE A 55 8.02 -0.28 -3.66
C PHE A 55 6.64 -0.21 -4.32
N ALA A 56 5.92 -1.34 -4.39
CA ALA A 56 4.58 -1.40 -4.95
C ALA A 56 3.58 -0.55 -4.15
N ALA A 57 3.64 -0.61 -2.81
CA ALA A 57 2.83 0.22 -1.93
C ALA A 57 3.17 1.72 -2.10
N GLY A 58 4.45 2.07 -2.22
CA GLY A 58 4.89 3.44 -2.48
C GLY A 58 4.36 4.00 -3.81
N CYS A 59 4.46 3.22 -4.90
CA CYS A 59 3.88 3.59 -6.20
C CYS A 59 2.36 3.76 -6.12
N ALA A 60 1.66 2.87 -5.43
CA ALA A 60 0.22 3.00 -5.20
C ALA A 60 -0.13 4.27 -4.42
N ALA A 61 0.64 4.61 -3.37
CA ALA A 61 0.44 5.84 -2.60
C ALA A 61 0.60 7.09 -3.47
N LEU A 62 1.63 7.14 -4.33
CA LEU A 62 1.84 8.25 -5.26
C LEU A 62 0.68 8.40 -6.24
N LEU A 63 0.16 7.28 -6.76
CA LEU A 63 -0.97 7.31 -7.69
C LEU A 63 -2.26 7.79 -7.00
N VAL A 64 -2.51 7.33 -5.77
CA VAL A 64 -3.63 7.80 -4.94
C VAL A 64 -3.51 9.29 -4.65
N LEU A 65 -2.29 9.77 -4.36
CA LEU A 65 -2.00 11.18 -4.15
C LEU A 65 -2.27 12.01 -5.43
N ALA A 66 -1.84 11.52 -6.59
CA ALA A 66 -2.12 12.17 -7.87
C ALA A 66 -3.63 12.29 -8.14
N LEU A 67 -4.39 11.21 -7.88
CA LEU A 67 -5.85 11.22 -8.01
C LEU A 67 -6.52 12.19 -7.02
N LEU A 68 -5.99 12.31 -5.80
CA LEU A 68 -6.43 13.29 -4.81
C LEU A 68 -6.20 14.72 -5.30
N MET A 69 -5.03 15.01 -5.88
CA MET A 69 -4.70 16.33 -6.45
C MET A 69 -5.58 16.70 -7.64
N LEU A 70 -6.02 15.71 -8.41
CA LEU A 70 -6.98 15.86 -9.52
C LEU A 70 -8.45 15.96 -9.07
N GLY A 71 -8.71 15.98 -7.75
CA GLY A 71 -10.07 16.02 -7.19
C GLY A 71 -10.87 14.74 -7.41
N ARG A 72 -10.21 13.63 -7.79
CA ARG A 72 -10.81 12.34 -8.13
C ARG A 72 -10.86 11.40 -6.92
N SER A 73 -11.38 11.90 -5.80
CA SER A 73 -11.36 11.20 -4.49
C SER A 73 -12.02 9.81 -4.51
N GLY A 74 -13.11 9.62 -5.26
CA GLY A 74 -13.73 8.29 -5.39
C GLY A 74 -12.88 7.25 -6.14
N TRP A 75 -12.05 7.68 -7.09
CA TRP A 75 -11.11 6.79 -7.77
C TRP A 75 -9.89 6.52 -6.89
N ALA A 76 -9.44 7.52 -6.14
CA ALA A 76 -8.33 7.38 -5.19
C ALA A 76 -8.62 6.31 -4.13
N THR A 77 -9.82 6.27 -3.56
CA THR A 77 -10.21 5.21 -2.60
C THR A 77 -10.28 3.82 -3.22
N LEU A 78 -10.84 3.70 -4.43
CA LEU A 78 -10.92 2.41 -5.12
C LEU A 78 -9.53 1.86 -5.45
N VAL A 79 -8.62 2.71 -5.93
CA VAL A 79 -7.25 2.31 -6.23
C VAL A 79 -6.50 1.92 -4.97
N ALA A 80 -6.61 2.70 -3.89
CA ALA A 80 -5.99 2.36 -2.61
C ALA A 80 -6.50 1.02 -2.08
N GLY A 81 -7.81 0.78 -2.15
CA GLY A 81 -8.40 -0.50 -1.76
C GLY A 81 -7.89 -1.66 -2.61
N ALA A 82 -7.84 -1.50 -3.95
CA ALA A 82 -7.33 -2.52 -4.86
C ALA A 82 -5.84 -2.83 -4.60
N ALA A 83 -5.02 -1.81 -4.35
CA ALA A 83 -3.61 -1.98 -4.02
C ALA A 83 -3.41 -2.77 -2.71
N LEU A 84 -4.20 -2.47 -1.68
CA LEU A 84 -4.15 -3.21 -0.42
C LEU A 84 -4.56 -4.68 -0.61
N VAL A 85 -5.64 -4.94 -1.36
CA VAL A 85 -6.07 -6.32 -1.66
C VAL A 85 -4.98 -7.06 -2.44
N ALA A 86 -4.37 -6.43 -3.43
CA ALA A 86 -3.29 -7.03 -4.22
C ALA A 86 -2.06 -7.37 -3.36
N LEU A 87 -1.64 -6.46 -2.46
CA LEU A 87 -0.54 -6.70 -1.54
C LEU A 87 -0.83 -7.86 -0.58
N ILE A 88 -2.05 -7.93 -0.04
CA ILE A 88 -2.48 -9.02 0.83
C ILE A 88 -2.50 -10.35 0.08
N ALA A 89 -3.05 -10.37 -1.14
CA ALA A 89 -3.12 -11.55 -1.98
C ALA A 89 -1.72 -12.05 -2.38
N TRP A 90 -0.81 -11.14 -2.72
CA TRP A 90 0.58 -11.49 -3.03
C TRP A 90 1.25 -12.11 -1.80
N LYS A 91 1.10 -11.52 -0.61
CA LYS A 91 1.64 -12.12 0.61
C LYS A 91 1.08 -13.52 0.89
N ALA A 92 -0.22 -13.71 0.69
CA ALA A 92 -0.87 -15.01 0.89
C ALA A 92 -0.38 -16.07 -0.10
N GLY A 93 -0.19 -15.70 -1.37
CA GLY A 93 0.35 -16.61 -2.40
C GLY A 93 1.86 -16.83 -2.31
N ALA A 94 2.61 -15.89 -1.75
CA ALA A 94 4.04 -16.06 -1.48
C ALA A 94 4.33 -16.94 -0.25
N ALA A 95 3.31 -17.19 0.59
CA ALA A 95 3.41 -18.01 1.80
C ALA A 95 3.09 -19.51 1.57
N THR A 96 2.72 -19.89 0.34
CA THR A 96 2.49 -21.28 -0.10
C THR A 96 3.65 -21.79 -0.93
#